data_AF-A0A8X7WJD1-F1
#
_entry.id   AF-A0A8X7WJD1-F1
#
_cell.length_a   1.000
_cell.length_b   1.000
_cell.length_c   1.000
_cell.angle_alpha   90.00
_cell.angle_beta   90.00
_cell.angle_gamma   90.00
#
_symmetry.space_group_name_H-M   'P 1'
#
loop_
_entity.id
_entity.type
_entity.pdbx_description
1 polymer ?
#
loop_
_entity_poly.entity_id
_entity_poly.type
_entity_poly.pdbx_seq_one_letter_code
_entity_poly.pdbx_strand_id
1 'polypeptide(L)'
;MAVGKIQSNALHELVDPSLGFEKDLEVRRKMMSVAELAFRCLQHEREMRPTMDEVLKILRGIKEQIGQSSPDVVDIGGYGGDDAGLLRLSVPPPITPETDTWTSSSEDMEAVPF
;
A
#
# COMPACT_ATOMS: atom_id res chain seq x y z
N MET A 1 27.59 2.19 -1.85
CA MET A 1 26.36 2.94 -1.48
C MET A 1 25.24 1.92 -1.25
N ALA A 2 24.35 2.12 -0.26
CA ALA A 2 23.34 1.13 0.13
C ALA A 2 22.43 0.69 -1.04
N VAL A 3 22.05 1.62 -1.91
CA VAL A 3 21.20 1.38 -3.09
C VAL A 3 21.78 0.34 -4.07
N GLY A 4 23.10 0.32 -4.26
CA GLY A 4 23.75 -0.66 -5.14
C GLY A 4 23.70 -2.08 -4.58
N LYS A 5 23.80 -2.21 -3.25
CA LYS A 5 23.71 -3.51 -2.55
C LYS A 5 22.27 -4.04 -2.47
N ILE A 6 21.29 -3.15 -2.37
CA ILE A 6 19.87 -3.54 -2.42
C ILE A 6 19.51 -4.09 -3.81
N GLN A 7 19.94 -3.42 -4.89
CA GLN A 7 19.70 -3.89 -6.26
C GLN A 7 20.42 -5.20 -6.61
N SER A 8 21.63 -5.43 -6.08
CA SER A 8 22.37 -6.66 -6.29
C SER A 8 21.93 -7.83 -5.40
N ASN A 9 20.80 -7.69 -4.69
CA ASN A 9 20.29 -8.67 -3.73
C ASN A 9 21.32 -9.06 -2.64
N ALA A 10 22.27 -8.17 -2.33
CA ALA A 10 23.32 -8.36 -1.32
C ALA A 10 22.86 -7.84 0.06
N LEU A 11 21.60 -8.14 0.42
CA LEU A 11 20.97 -7.63 1.63
C LEU A 11 21.64 -8.15 2.90
N HIS A 12 22.22 -9.35 2.85
CA HIS A 12 22.97 -9.96 3.94
C HIS A 12 24.17 -9.12 4.39
N GLU A 13 24.73 -8.26 3.53
CA GLU A 13 25.82 -7.35 3.90
C GLU A 13 25.34 -5.99 4.44
N LEU A 14 24.03 -5.75 4.45
CA LEU A 14 23.39 -4.53 4.95
C LEU A 14 22.64 -4.75 6.26
N VAL A 15 22.13 -5.97 6.48
CA VAL A 15 21.35 -6.33 7.66
C VAL A 15 22.28 -6.74 8.79
N ASP A 16 22.00 -6.25 10.00
CA ASP A 16 22.75 -6.63 11.20
C ASP A 16 22.69 -8.15 11.43
N PRO A 17 23.85 -8.85 11.53
CA PRO A 17 23.88 -10.30 11.73
C PRO A 17 23.14 -10.79 12.99
N SER A 18 23.03 -9.95 14.02
CA SER A 18 22.35 -10.24 15.29
C SER A 18 20.84 -10.40 15.13
N LEU A 19 20.27 -9.87 14.04
CA LEU A 19 18.85 -9.98 13.72
C LEU A 19 18.48 -11.37 13.18
N GLY A 20 19.45 -12.22 12.85
CA GLY A 20 19.18 -13.59 12.42
C GLY A 20 18.65 -13.71 11.00
N PHE A 21 18.93 -12.74 10.12
CA PHE A 21 18.51 -12.72 8.70
C PHE A 21 18.81 -14.02 7.92
N GLU A 22 19.95 -14.65 8.21
CA GLU A 22 20.31 -15.93 7.57
C GLU A 22 19.63 -17.15 8.21
N LYS A 23 19.13 -17.01 9.44
CA LYS A 23 18.60 -18.12 10.25
C LYS A 23 17.07 -18.21 10.23
N ASP A 24 16.40 -17.06 10.13
CA ASP A 24 14.95 -16.96 10.22
C ASP A 24 14.36 -16.43 8.89
N LEU A 25 13.49 -17.24 8.27
CA LEU A 25 12.85 -16.92 7.00
C LEU A 25 11.83 -15.78 7.12
N GLU A 26 11.17 -15.64 8.27
CA GLU A 26 10.23 -14.56 8.52
C GLU A 26 10.98 -13.24 8.68
N VAL A 27 12.08 -13.24 9.44
CA VAL A 27 12.97 -12.07 9.54
C VAL A 27 13.52 -11.71 8.15
N ARG A 28 13.96 -12.70 7.37
CA ARG A 28 14.43 -12.47 6.00
C ARG A 28 13.38 -11.77 5.14
N ARG A 29 12.14 -12.27 5.16
CA ARG A 29 11.04 -11.69 4.40
C ARG A 29 10.77 -10.24 4.83
N LYS A 30 10.67 -9.98 6.14
CA LYS A 30 10.45 -8.62 6.65
C LYS A 30 11.58 -7.67 6.26
N MET A 31 12.82 -8.13 6.35
CA MET A 31 13.99 -7.34 5.96
C MET A 31 14.03 -7.04 4.46
N MET A 32 13.61 -7.98 3.60
CA MET A 32 13.47 -7.72 2.18
C MET A 32 12.44 -6.62 1.90
N SER A 33 11.27 -6.65 2.56
CA SER A 33 10.27 -5.59 2.41
C SER A 33 10.76 -4.23 2.91
N VAL A 34 11.53 -4.21 4.02
CA VAL A 34 12.14 -2.96 4.53
C VAL A 34 13.19 -2.43 3.53
N ALA A 35 13.98 -3.30 2.91
CA ALA A 35 14.95 -2.88 1.91
C ALA A 35 14.30 -2.32 0.64
N GLU A 36 13.18 -2.90 0.21
CA GLU A 36 12.39 -2.36 -0.89
C GLU A 36 11.87 -0.95 -0.56
N LEU A 37 11.33 -0.77 0.64
CA LEU A 37 10.90 0.55 1.10
C LEU A 37 12.06 1.55 1.16
N ALA A 38 13.21 1.12 1.68
CA ALA A 38 14.42 1.94 1.74
C ALA A 38 14.90 2.33 0.34
N PHE A 39 14.81 1.44 -0.65
CA PHE A 39 15.14 1.75 -2.04
C PHE A 39 14.28 2.89 -2.58
N ARG A 40 12.96 2.83 -2.39
CA ARG A 40 12.04 3.89 -2.80
C ARG A 40 12.34 5.22 -2.08
N CYS A 41 12.66 5.17 -0.79
CA CYS A 41 13.04 6.35 -0.01
C CYS A 41 14.35 7.00 -0.51
N LEU A 42 15.29 6.19 -0.99
CA LEU A 42 16.60 6.63 -1.47
C LEU A 42 16.64 6.96 -2.97
N GLN A 43 15.50 6.81 -3.68
CA GLN A 43 15.43 7.02 -5.12
C GLN A 43 15.82 8.47 -5.49
N HIS A 44 16.48 8.66 -6.64
CA HIS A 44 16.89 10.00 -7.08
C HIS A 44 15.68 10.86 -7.49
N GLU A 45 14.72 10.27 -8.19
CA GLU A 45 13.46 10.90 -8.58
C GLU A 45 12.58 11.15 -7.36
N ARG A 46 12.16 12.42 -7.19
CA ARG A 46 11.34 12.85 -6.06
C ARG A 46 9.95 12.24 -6.06
N GLU A 47 9.38 11.99 -7.24
CA GLU A 47 8.01 11.47 -7.41
C GLU A 47 7.88 10.01 -6.97
N MET A 48 8.98 9.25 -7.00
CA MET A 48 9.05 7.87 -6.55
C MET A 48 9.27 7.74 -5.03
N ARG A 49 9.60 8.84 -4.35
CA ARG A 49 9.82 8.83 -2.90
C ARG A 49 8.48 8.83 -2.17
N PRO A 50 8.21 7.84 -1.31
CA PRO A 50 7.00 7.84 -0.51
C PRO A 50 7.02 8.98 0.51
N THR A 51 5.83 9.46 0.87
CA THR A 51 5.65 10.37 1.99
C THR A 51 5.91 9.67 3.33
N MET A 52 6.17 10.43 4.39
CA MET A 52 6.46 9.81 5.70
C MET A 52 5.27 9.05 6.29
N ASP A 53 4.04 9.51 6.01
CA ASP A 53 2.84 8.78 6.42
C ASP A 53 2.74 7.41 5.73
N GLU A 54 3.01 7.36 4.43
CA GLU A 54 3.06 6.11 3.67
C GLU A 54 4.16 5.18 4.17
N VAL A 55 5.35 5.70 4.46
CA VAL A 55 6.44 4.92 5.06
C VAL A 55 6.00 4.29 6.38
N LEU A 56 5.34 5.04 7.27
CA LEU A 56 4.83 4.52 8.53
C LEU A 56 3.76 3.45 8.33
N LYS A 57 2.85 3.66 7.38
CA LYS A 57 1.80 2.69 7.02
C LYS A 57 2.40 1.38 6.51
N ILE A 58 3.39 1.46 5.62
CA ILE A 58 4.08 0.30 5.06
C ILE A 58 4.87 -0.44 6.15
N LEU A 59 5.64 0.27 6.99
CA LEU A 59 6.38 -0.34 8.09
C LEU A 59 5.48 -1.05 9.09
N ARG A 60 4.31 -0.48 9.38
CA ARG A 60 3.29 -1.11 10.24
C ARG A 60 2.77 -2.41 9.62
N GLY A 61 2.47 -2.38 8.31
CA GLY A 61 2.10 -3.56 7.54
C GLY A 61 3.19 -4.64 7.54
N ILE A 62 4.46 -4.29 7.41
CA ILE A 62 5.58 -5.26 7.48
C ILE A 62 5.68 -5.89 8.87
N LYS A 63 5.44 -5.11 9.93
CA LYS A 63 5.42 -5.62 11.31
C LYS A 63 4.29 -6.64 11.50
N GLU A 64 3.11 -6.33 10.98
CA GLU A 64 1.86 -7.08 11.15
C GLU A 64 1.69 -8.26 10.18
N GLN A 65 2.40 -8.29 9.04
CA GLN A 65 2.44 -9.43 8.11
C GLN A 65 3.15 -10.63 8.75
N ILE A 66 2.42 -11.33 9.60
CA ILE A 66 2.61 -12.73 9.97
C ILE A 66 1.50 -13.47 9.20
N GLY A 67 1.75 -13.89 7.95
CA GLY A 67 0.91 -14.90 7.29
C GLY A 67 0.16 -14.59 5.99
N GLN A 68 0.39 -13.46 5.29
CA GLN A 68 -0.21 -13.26 3.96
C GLN A 68 0.86 -12.91 2.93
N SER A 69 1.32 -13.93 2.20
CA SER A 69 2.06 -13.75 0.96
C SER A 69 1.07 -13.76 -0.20
N SER A 70 0.76 -12.59 -0.75
CA SER A 70 0.48 -12.49 -2.18
C SER A 70 1.30 -11.32 -2.72
N PRO A 71 2.19 -11.55 -3.69
CA PRO A 71 2.68 -10.46 -4.51
C PRO A 71 1.48 -9.94 -5.29
N ASP A 72 1.01 -8.74 -4.94
CA ASP A 72 0.04 -8.01 -5.75
C ASP A 72 0.74 -7.71 -7.09
N VAL A 73 0.50 -8.58 -8.07
CA VAL A 73 0.86 -8.37 -9.46
C VAL A 73 -0.01 -7.20 -9.91
N VAL A 74 0.62 -6.05 -10.16
CA VAL A 74 0.00 -4.93 -10.84
C VAL A 74 -0.41 -5.39 -12.24
N ASP A 75 -1.70 -5.61 -12.46
CA ASP A 75 -2.27 -5.79 -13.78
C ASP A 75 -2.15 -4.46 -14.53
N ILE A 76 -1.16 -4.37 -15.42
CA ILE A 76 -1.00 -3.24 -16.33
C ILE A 76 -2.08 -3.39 -17.39
N GLY A 77 -3.23 -2.77 -17.15
CA GLY A 77 -4.30 -2.65 -18.13
C GLY A 77 -3.89 -1.79 -19.33
N GLY A 78 -4.10 -2.36 -20.53
CA GLY A 78 -4.64 -1.63 -21.67
C GLY A 78 -3.74 -1.48 -22.89
N TYR A 79 -4.03 -2.23 -23.97
CA TYR A 79 -4.15 -1.73 -25.35
C TYR A 79 -4.97 -2.71 -26.22
N GLY A 80 -6.23 -2.34 -26.52
CA GLY A 80 -6.86 -2.37 -27.87
C GLY A 80 -7.21 -3.69 -28.59
N GLY A 81 -8.51 -3.83 -28.93
CA GLY A 81 -9.09 -4.69 -29.98
C GLY A 81 -9.48 -6.09 -29.50
N ASP A 82 -10.62 -6.72 -29.81
CA ASP A 82 -11.68 -6.51 -30.80
C ASP A 82 -12.93 -7.31 -30.33
N ASP A 83 -14.07 -7.04 -30.95
CA ASP A 83 -15.39 -7.61 -30.73
C ASP A 83 -15.54 -9.13 -30.96
N ALA A 84 -16.21 -9.83 -30.03
CA ALA A 84 -17.17 -10.92 -30.30
C ALA A 84 -17.81 -11.39 -28.97
N GLY A 85 -19.13 -11.26 -28.86
CA GLY A 85 -19.86 -11.42 -27.61
C GLY A 85 -20.21 -12.85 -27.18
N LEU A 86 -20.68 -12.98 -25.93
CA LEU A 86 -21.91 -13.72 -25.65
C LEU A 86 -22.46 -13.34 -24.26
N LEU A 87 -23.76 -13.03 -24.25
CA LEU A 87 -24.59 -12.59 -23.15
C LEU A 87 -24.92 -13.73 -22.17
N ARG A 88 -24.85 -13.47 -20.86
CA ARG A 88 -25.87 -13.96 -19.91
C ARG A 88 -26.13 -12.92 -18.81
N LEU A 89 -27.10 -12.05 -19.10
CA LEU A 89 -27.80 -11.22 -18.14
C LEU A 89 -28.97 -12.03 -17.56
N SER A 90 -29.09 -12.09 -16.24
CA SER A 90 -30.30 -12.53 -15.52
C SER A 90 -30.42 -11.65 -14.28
N VAL A 91 -30.95 -10.42 -14.45
CA VAL A 91 -32.30 -9.99 -13.99
C VAL A 91 -32.22 -9.27 -12.61
N PRO A 92 -33.03 -8.21 -12.38
CA PRO A 92 -32.60 -6.85 -12.01
C PRO A 92 -32.94 -6.45 -10.54
N PRO A 93 -32.62 -5.21 -10.08
CA PRO A 93 -32.73 -4.80 -8.67
C PRO A 93 -34.13 -4.25 -8.34
N PRO A 94 -34.55 -4.22 -7.05
CA PRO A 94 -35.62 -3.34 -6.60
C PRO A 94 -35.09 -1.98 -6.13
N ILE A 95 -35.84 -0.95 -6.51
CA ILE A 95 -35.60 0.49 -6.44
C ILE A 95 -36.48 1.10 -5.31
N THR A 96 -35.82 1.88 -4.42
CA THR A 96 -36.24 3.15 -3.73
C THR A 96 -37.45 3.12 -2.75
N PRO A 97 -37.77 4.18 -1.95
CA PRO A 97 -37.86 5.62 -2.30
C PRO A 97 -36.96 6.58 -1.48
N GLU A 98 -36.60 7.66 -2.16
CA GLU A 98 -36.07 8.94 -1.68
C GLU A 98 -37.04 9.80 -0.84
N THR A 99 -36.52 10.69 0.01
CA THR A 99 -37.04 12.03 0.45
C THR A 99 -36.18 12.49 1.66
N ASP A 100 -35.75 13.73 1.88
CA ASP A 100 -35.85 15.00 1.16
C ASP A 100 -34.96 16.05 1.86
N THR A 101 -34.64 17.13 1.12
CA THR A 101 -34.34 18.50 1.60
C THR A 101 -33.01 18.81 2.33
N TRP A 102 -32.21 19.63 1.65
CA TRP A 102 -31.22 20.54 2.24
C TRP A 102 -31.78 21.37 3.40
N THR A 103 -30.99 21.58 4.44
CA THR A 103 -30.85 22.90 5.05
C THR A 103 -29.39 23.19 5.41
N SER A 104 -28.98 24.39 5.02
CA SER A 104 -27.74 25.08 5.34
C SER A 104 -28.07 26.13 6.40
N SER A 105 -27.15 26.40 7.34
CA SER A 105 -26.93 27.59 8.21
C SER A 105 -26.49 27.12 9.61
N SER A 106 -25.27 27.41 10.08
CA SER A 106 -24.75 28.65 10.71
C SER A 106 -25.33 28.91 12.10
N GLU A 107 -24.52 29.55 12.98
CA GLU A 107 -24.74 29.96 14.40
C GLU A 107 -23.91 29.09 15.38
N ASP A 108 -22.73 29.53 15.84
CA ASP A 108 -22.38 30.54 16.86
C ASP A 108 -22.72 30.17 18.31
N MET A 109 -21.68 30.33 19.15
CA MET A 109 -21.70 30.57 20.60
C MET A 109 -22.20 29.43 21.51
N GLU A 110 -21.31 28.92 22.35
CA GLU A 110 -21.42 29.09 23.81
C GLU A 110 -20.19 28.47 24.49
N ALA A 111 -19.48 29.34 25.20
CA ALA A 111 -18.48 28.99 26.18
C ALA A 111 -19.16 28.38 27.41
N VAL A 112 -18.57 27.36 28.02
CA VAL A 112 -18.83 27.05 29.44
C VAL A 112 -17.67 26.22 30.01
N PRO A 113 -17.38 26.30 31.31
CA PRO A 113 -16.37 27.17 31.86
C PRO A 113 -15.28 26.39 32.62
N PHE A 114 -14.30 27.16 33.10
CA PHE A 114 -13.23 26.87 34.08
C PHE A 114 -13.26 25.53 34.83
#